data_AF-A0A1G2QI59-F1
#
_entry.id   AF-A0A1G2QI59-F1
#
_cell.length_a   1.000
_cell.length_b   1.000
_cell.length_c   1.000
_cell.angle_alpha   90.00
_cell.angle_beta   90.00
_cell.angle_gamma   90.00
#
_symmetry.space_group_name_H-M   'P 1'
#
loop_
_entity.id
_entity.type
_entity.pdbx_description
1 polymer ?
#
loop_
_entity_poly.entity_id
_entity_poly.type
_entity_poly.pdbx_seq_one_letter_code
_entity_poly.pdbx_strand_id
1 'polypeptide(L)'
;MDSKSKYLLLVMGLLIVGILALTYWQIMVKKNYIVEAQTDCDPSVQKCFIWECDPSSSEEGEACTGDAEKDTWYYSIVRRNAGQIPLCDPNEESCTAFVCGENEPECEEIFCDEETRKAQGVVCSNPADHVQTTPVTEEENREQSNLDNTTTSSESQAGASTP
;
A
#
# COMPACT_ATOMS: atom_id res chain seq x y z
N MET A 1 5.49 -45.26 -41.04
CA MET A 1 5.20 -45.16 -39.60
C MET A 1 4.52 -46.44 -39.17
N ASP A 2 5.26 -47.33 -38.51
CA ASP A 2 4.72 -48.57 -37.95
C ASP A 2 3.54 -48.27 -37.03
N SER A 3 2.55 -49.17 -36.97
CA SER A 3 1.35 -48.97 -36.14
C SER A 3 1.71 -48.64 -34.69
N LYS A 4 2.80 -49.23 -34.16
CA LYS A 4 3.35 -48.94 -32.82
C LYS A 4 3.79 -47.48 -32.66
N SER A 5 4.45 -46.93 -33.69
CA SER A 5 4.91 -45.53 -33.70
C SER A 5 3.72 -44.56 -33.82
N LYS A 6 2.63 -44.95 -34.52
CA LYS A 6 1.39 -44.16 -34.56
C LYS A 6 0.72 -44.06 -33.19
N TYR A 7 0.62 -45.16 -32.45
CA TYR A 7 0.04 -45.15 -31.10
C TYR A 7 0.89 -44.33 -30.13
N LEU A 8 2.21 -44.42 -30.19
CA LEU A 8 3.10 -43.59 -29.37
C LEU A 8 2.90 -42.09 -29.63
N LEU A 9 2.83 -41.68 -30.90
CA LEU A 9 2.59 -40.28 -31.24
C LEU A 9 1.20 -39.80 -30.84
N LEU A 10 0.18 -40.66 -30.92
CA LEU A 10 -1.18 -40.33 -30.48
C LEU A 10 -1.23 -40.13 -28.96
N VAL A 11 -0.64 -41.05 -28.19
CA VAL A 11 -0.58 -40.94 -26.73
C VAL A 11 0.21 -39.69 -26.32
N MET A 12 1.35 -39.44 -26.97
CA MET A 12 2.16 -38.24 -26.74
C MET A 12 1.37 -36.96 -27.06
N GLY A 13 0.65 -36.94 -28.18
CA GLY A 13 -0.20 -35.82 -28.57
C GLY A 13 -1.31 -35.55 -27.55
N LEU A 14 -2.00 -36.59 -27.07
CA LEU A 14 -3.00 -36.46 -26.02
C LEU A 14 -2.42 -35.97 -24.69
N LEU A 15 -1.22 -36.41 -24.32
CA LEU A 15 -0.53 -35.93 -23.13
C LEU A 15 -0.23 -34.42 -23.24
N ILE A 16 0.30 -33.98 -24.38
CA ILE A 16 0.60 -32.55 -24.61
C ILE A 16 -0.69 -31.72 -24.54
N VAL A 17 -1.74 -32.13 -25.27
CA VAL A 17 -3.04 -31.43 -25.25
C VAL A 17 -3.64 -31.43 -23.85
N GLY A 18 -3.54 -32.54 -23.11
CA GLY A 18 -4.01 -32.65 -21.73
C GLY A 18 -3.31 -31.66 -20.81
N ILE A 19 -1.98 -31.54 -20.89
CA ILE A 19 -1.20 -30.58 -20.10
C ILE A 19 -1.59 -29.14 -20.47
N LEU A 20 -1.68 -28.83 -21.76
CA LEU A 20 -2.09 -27.48 -22.21
C LEU A 20 -3.49 -27.12 -21.73
N ALA A 21 -4.44 -28.04 -21.79
CA ALA A 21 -5.81 -27.82 -21.32
C ALA A 21 -5.86 -27.59 -19.80
N LEU A 22 -5.08 -28.35 -19.01
CA LEU A 22 -5.00 -28.16 -17.56
C LEU A 22 -4.36 -26.82 -17.20
N THR A 23 -3.28 -26.44 -17.86
CA THR A 23 -2.62 -25.14 -17.64
C THR A 23 -3.54 -23.98 -18.04
N TYR A 24 -4.21 -24.08 -19.20
CA TYR A 24 -5.20 -23.10 -19.64
C TYR A 24 -6.33 -22.95 -18.61
N TRP A 25 -6.84 -24.06 -18.08
CA TRP A 25 -7.87 -24.03 -17.05
C TRP A 25 -7.38 -23.30 -15.78
N GLN A 26 -6.17 -23.60 -15.31
CA GLN A 26 -5.62 -22.98 -14.10
C GLN A 26 -5.43 -21.47 -14.26
N ILE A 27 -4.90 -21.03 -15.40
CA ILE A 27 -4.55 -19.62 -15.62
C ILE A 27 -5.78 -18.82 -16.06
N MET A 28 -6.53 -19.28 -17.06
CA MET A 28 -7.59 -18.44 -17.66
C MET A 28 -8.92 -18.55 -16.92
N VAL A 29 -9.24 -19.73 -16.36
CA VAL A 29 -10.54 -19.97 -15.71
C VAL A 29 -10.44 -19.80 -14.20
N LYS A 30 -9.50 -20.52 -13.55
CA LYS A 30 -9.31 -20.40 -12.10
C LYS A 30 -8.54 -19.14 -11.69
N LYS A 31 -7.82 -18.50 -12.63
CA LYS A 31 -6.95 -17.34 -12.36
C LYS A 31 -6.02 -17.58 -11.17
N ASN A 32 -5.46 -18.78 -11.10
CA ASN A 32 -4.62 -19.20 -9.98
C ASN A 32 -3.18 -18.73 -10.19
N TYR A 33 -2.99 -17.41 -10.10
CA TYR A 33 -1.71 -16.72 -10.18
C TYR A 33 -1.79 -15.43 -9.36
N ILE A 34 -0.64 -14.93 -8.91
CA ILE A 34 -0.55 -13.67 -8.14
C ILE A 34 -0.34 -12.51 -9.12
N VAL A 35 -1.11 -11.44 -8.93
CA VAL A 35 -0.91 -10.14 -9.57
C VAL A 35 -0.21 -9.24 -8.56
N GLU A 36 0.87 -8.61 -9.02
CA GLU A 36 1.59 -7.58 -8.28
C GLU A 36 1.27 -6.23 -8.94
N ALA A 37 0.83 -5.26 -8.14
CA ALA A 37 0.54 -3.91 -8.61
C ALA A 37 1.00 -2.88 -7.57
N GLN A 38 1.32 -1.68 -8.06
CA GLN A 38 1.56 -0.53 -7.21
C GLN A 38 0.22 0.11 -6.84
N THR A 39 0.07 0.49 -5.58
CA THR A 39 -1.14 1.11 -5.04
C THR A 39 -0.80 2.35 -4.24
N ASP A 40 -1.75 3.27 -4.12
CA ASP A 40 -1.58 4.47 -3.32
C ASP A 40 -1.24 4.12 -1.87
N CYS A 41 -0.23 4.80 -1.32
CA CYS A 41 0.22 4.61 0.05
C CYS A 41 0.26 5.97 0.75
N ASP A 42 -0.29 6.04 1.97
CA ASP A 42 -0.30 7.28 2.75
C ASP A 42 1.03 7.42 3.52
N PRO A 43 1.91 8.36 3.12
CA PRO A 43 3.22 8.52 3.73
C PRO A 43 3.15 9.07 5.15
N SER A 44 1.99 9.53 5.64
CA SER A 44 1.80 10.06 7.00
C SER A 44 1.64 8.96 8.05
N VAL A 45 1.24 7.77 7.62
CA VAL A 45 0.96 6.62 8.50
C VAL A 45 1.77 5.38 8.14
N GLN A 46 2.19 5.23 6.89
CA GLN A 46 2.87 4.05 6.37
C GLN A 46 4.24 4.39 5.75
N LYS A 47 5.14 3.40 5.72
CA LYS A 47 6.44 3.52 5.05
C LYS A 47 6.28 3.14 3.58
N CYS A 48 6.07 4.15 2.75
CA CYS A 48 5.84 3.98 1.32
C CYS A 48 7.14 3.94 0.54
N PHE A 49 7.11 3.33 -0.64
CA PHE A 49 8.14 3.52 -1.66
C PHE A 49 7.98 4.91 -2.28
N ILE A 50 9.10 5.57 -2.59
CA ILE A 50 9.12 6.88 -3.23
C ILE A 50 9.50 6.71 -4.70
N TRP A 51 8.69 7.29 -5.58
CA TRP A 51 9.02 7.54 -6.97
C TRP A 51 9.13 9.04 -7.19
N GLU A 52 10.22 9.48 -7.83
CA GLU A 52 10.44 10.88 -8.21
C GLU A 52 10.45 10.98 -9.74
N CYS A 53 9.95 12.09 -10.27
CA CYS A 53 9.98 12.35 -11.70
C CYS A 53 11.43 12.44 -12.24
N ASP A 54 11.61 12.12 -13.52
CA ASP A 54 12.88 12.31 -14.21
C ASP A 54 12.91 13.70 -14.86
N PRO A 55 13.81 14.61 -14.42
CA PRO A 55 13.89 15.96 -14.97
C PRO A 55 14.39 15.99 -16.43
N SER A 56 14.92 14.87 -16.94
CA SER A 56 15.37 14.71 -18.32
C SER A 56 14.34 14.05 -19.23
N SER A 57 13.28 13.47 -18.68
CA SER A 57 12.20 12.86 -19.45
C SER A 57 11.24 13.92 -19.97
N SER A 58 10.79 13.74 -21.21
CA SER A 58 9.71 14.54 -21.82
C SER A 58 8.40 13.75 -21.94
N GLU A 59 8.36 12.53 -21.38
CA GLU A 59 7.19 11.68 -21.42
C GLU A 59 6.19 12.06 -20.31
N GLU A 60 4.91 12.16 -20.67
CA GLU A 60 3.84 12.46 -19.72
C GLU A 60 3.77 11.36 -18.64
N GLY A 61 3.86 11.75 -17.37
CA GLY A 61 3.91 10.83 -16.23
C GLY A 61 5.31 10.54 -15.69
N GLU A 62 6.36 10.93 -16.42
CA GLU A 62 7.75 10.87 -15.95
C GLU A 62 8.41 12.25 -15.92
N ALA A 63 7.96 13.17 -16.78
CA ALA A 63 8.46 14.54 -16.83
C ALA A 63 8.08 15.33 -15.57
N CYS A 64 9.05 16.02 -14.99
CA CYS A 64 8.81 16.91 -13.86
C CYS A 64 8.00 18.15 -14.25
N THR A 65 7.01 18.47 -13.42
CA THR A 65 6.14 19.64 -13.57
C THR A 65 6.71 20.90 -12.89
N GLY A 66 7.72 20.72 -12.01
CA GLY A 66 8.31 21.77 -11.20
C GLY A 66 7.58 22.00 -9.87
N ASP A 67 6.63 21.13 -9.53
CA ASP A 67 5.89 21.14 -8.27
C ASP A 67 6.20 19.85 -7.50
N ALA A 68 6.88 19.97 -6.35
CA ALA A 68 7.38 18.84 -5.58
C ALA A 68 6.29 17.83 -5.17
N GLU A 69 5.04 18.29 -4.94
CA GLU A 69 3.92 17.41 -4.60
C GLU A 69 3.40 16.61 -5.79
N LYS A 70 3.56 17.12 -7.02
CA LYS A 70 3.18 16.41 -8.25
C LYS A 70 4.32 15.62 -8.85
N ASP A 71 5.54 15.93 -8.44
CA ASP A 71 6.78 15.35 -8.93
C ASP A 71 7.26 14.18 -8.05
N THR A 72 6.56 13.90 -6.95
CA THR A 72 6.84 12.80 -6.00
C THR A 72 5.59 11.96 -5.77
N TRP A 73 5.71 10.65 -5.90
CA TRP A 73 4.62 9.69 -5.65
C TRP A 73 5.00 8.69 -4.57
N TYR A 74 4.03 8.37 -3.71
CA TYR A 74 4.18 7.42 -2.62
C TYR A 74 3.31 6.20 -2.90
N TYR A 75 3.93 5.03 -3.00
CA TYR A 75 3.23 3.80 -3.34
C TYR A 75 3.60 2.64 -2.41
N SER A 76 2.69 1.68 -2.31
CA SER A 76 2.93 0.35 -1.76
C SER A 76 2.82 -0.67 -2.89
N ILE A 77 3.22 -1.92 -2.62
CA ILE A 77 3.08 -3.01 -3.58
C ILE A 77 2.09 -4.01 -3.01
N VAL A 78 1.01 -4.28 -3.73
CA VAL A 78 0.02 -5.29 -3.36
C VAL A 78 0.18 -6.51 -4.25
N ARG A 79 0.35 -7.67 -3.62
CA ARG A 79 0.32 -8.99 -4.24
C ARG A 79 -0.99 -9.67 -3.91
N ARG A 80 -1.80 -9.97 -4.91
CA ARG A 80 -3.14 -10.54 -4.72
C ARG A 80 -3.43 -11.65 -5.72
N ASN A 81 -4.10 -12.71 -5.27
CA ASN A 81 -4.55 -13.79 -6.17
C ASN A 81 -5.56 -13.27 -7.20
N ALA A 82 -5.30 -13.53 -8.48
CA ALA A 82 -6.10 -13.00 -9.57
C ALA A 82 -7.55 -13.52 -9.62
N GLY A 83 -7.81 -14.68 -9.03
CA GLY A 83 -9.15 -15.23 -8.86
C GLY A 83 -10.01 -14.49 -7.83
N GLN A 84 -9.38 -13.73 -6.92
CA GLN A 84 -10.08 -12.96 -5.88
C GLN A 84 -10.28 -11.48 -6.26
N ILE A 85 -9.65 -11.01 -7.33
CA ILE A 85 -9.81 -9.63 -7.81
C ILE A 85 -11.22 -9.48 -8.43
N PRO A 86 -12.07 -8.57 -7.91
CA PRO A 86 -13.37 -8.31 -8.51
C PRO A 86 -13.21 -7.70 -9.91
N LEU A 87 -14.10 -8.07 -10.83
CA LEU A 87 -14.12 -7.48 -12.16
C LEU A 87 -14.65 -6.04 -12.07
N CYS A 88 -13.88 -5.11 -12.62
CA CYS A 88 -14.28 -3.72 -12.85
C CYS A 88 -15.06 -3.65 -14.17
N ASP A 89 -16.29 -3.13 -14.15
CA ASP A 89 -17.06 -2.89 -15.37
C ASP A 89 -16.51 -1.61 -16.03
N PRO A 90 -16.00 -1.68 -17.28
CA PRO A 90 -15.47 -0.50 -17.96
C PRO A 90 -16.53 0.57 -18.28
N ASN A 91 -17.83 0.27 -18.12
CA ASN A 91 -18.92 1.21 -18.32
C ASN A 91 -19.36 1.91 -17.03
N GLU A 92 -18.84 1.49 -15.88
CA GLU A 92 -19.11 2.08 -14.57
C GLU A 92 -17.85 2.72 -14.00
N GLU A 93 -17.96 3.93 -13.44
CA GLU A 93 -16.81 4.60 -12.80
C GLU A 93 -16.46 4.00 -11.43
N SER A 94 -17.38 3.23 -10.82
CA SER A 94 -17.19 2.63 -9.51
C SER A 94 -16.52 1.26 -9.60
N CYS A 95 -15.22 1.22 -9.35
CA CYS A 95 -14.48 -0.02 -9.21
C CYS A 95 -13.89 -0.16 -7.81
N THR A 96 -13.84 -1.40 -7.32
CA THR A 96 -13.23 -1.69 -6.01
C THR A 96 -11.74 -1.43 -6.11
N ALA A 97 -11.20 -0.68 -5.15
CA ALA A 97 -9.76 -0.43 -5.06
C ALA A 97 -8.98 -1.74 -4.97
N PHE A 98 -7.75 -1.73 -5.51
CA PHE A 98 -6.87 -2.89 -5.50
C PHE A 98 -6.20 -3.09 -4.14
N VAL A 99 -7.00 -3.26 -3.09
CA VAL A 99 -6.53 -3.43 -1.71
C VAL A 99 -6.86 -4.82 -1.20
N CYS A 100 -6.06 -5.34 -0.26
CA CYS A 100 -6.34 -6.60 0.39
C CYS A 100 -7.58 -6.48 1.30
N GLY A 101 -8.49 -7.45 1.21
CA GLY A 101 -9.58 -7.59 2.18
C GLY A 101 -9.07 -8.07 3.54
N GLU A 102 -9.91 -7.92 4.57
CA GLU A 102 -9.61 -8.48 5.89
C GLU A 102 -9.43 -10.00 5.82
N ASN A 103 -8.25 -10.48 6.23
CA ASN A 103 -7.89 -11.90 6.24
C ASN A 103 -8.05 -12.60 4.87
N GLU A 104 -7.85 -11.87 3.77
CA GLU A 104 -7.91 -12.45 2.43
C GLU A 104 -6.73 -13.43 2.20
N PRO A 105 -7.01 -14.69 1.83
CA PRO A 105 -5.94 -15.65 1.54
C PRO A 105 -5.20 -15.23 0.27
N GLU A 106 -3.88 -15.40 0.27
CA GLU A 106 -3.02 -15.06 -0.88
C GLU A 106 -3.11 -13.58 -1.28
N CYS A 107 -3.28 -12.70 -0.28
CA CYS A 107 -3.12 -11.26 -0.40
C CYS A 107 -2.06 -10.76 0.58
N GLU A 108 -1.10 -9.98 0.08
CA GLU A 108 -0.01 -9.40 0.83
C GLU A 108 0.19 -7.96 0.38
N GLU A 109 0.23 -7.04 1.34
CA GLU A 109 0.63 -5.66 1.12
C GLU A 109 2.06 -5.46 1.62
N ILE A 110 2.92 -5.01 0.71
CA ILE A 110 4.35 -4.87 0.91
C ILE A 110 4.66 -3.38 1.02
N PHE A 111 5.21 -3.00 2.17
CA PHE A 111 5.68 -1.65 2.44
C PHE A 111 7.19 -1.55 2.27
N CYS A 112 7.69 -0.32 2.24
CA CYS A 112 9.12 -0.06 2.13
C CYS A 112 9.81 -0.32 3.47
N ASP A 113 10.69 -1.32 3.48
CA ASP A 113 11.56 -1.70 4.59
C ASP A 113 13.02 -1.85 4.09
N GLU A 114 13.94 -2.20 4.97
CA GLU A 114 15.34 -2.30 4.57
C GLU A 114 15.64 -3.38 3.52
N GLU A 115 14.87 -4.46 3.50
CA GLU A 115 15.04 -5.57 2.57
C GLU A 115 14.46 -5.19 1.21
N THR A 116 13.20 -4.73 1.18
CA THR A 116 12.49 -4.35 -0.05
C THR A 116 13.16 -3.16 -0.71
N ARG A 117 13.62 -2.17 0.06
CA ARG A 117 14.42 -1.04 -0.42
C ARG A 117 15.68 -1.49 -1.16
N LYS A 118 16.44 -2.41 -0.57
CA LYS A 118 17.69 -2.92 -1.18
C LYS A 118 17.42 -3.75 -2.42
N ALA A 119 16.36 -4.55 -2.40
CA ALA A 119 15.98 -5.40 -3.53
C ALA A 119 15.56 -4.57 -4.75
N GLN A 120 14.87 -3.46 -4.53
CA GLN A 120 14.32 -2.63 -5.62
C GLN A 120 15.18 -1.40 -5.96
N GLY A 121 16.16 -1.05 -5.12
CA GLY A 121 17.05 0.11 -5.35
C GLY A 121 16.34 1.46 -5.20
N VAL A 122 15.28 1.50 -4.40
CA VAL A 122 14.38 2.66 -4.21
C VAL A 122 14.63 3.34 -2.86
N VAL A 123 13.93 4.45 -2.60
CA VAL A 123 13.96 5.17 -1.31
C VAL A 123 12.62 4.97 -0.60
N CYS A 124 12.65 4.89 0.74
CA CYS A 124 11.43 4.78 1.55
C CYS A 124 11.05 6.13 2.15
N SER A 125 9.75 6.41 2.26
CA SER A 125 9.24 7.49 3.09
C SER A 125 9.40 7.18 4.58
N ASN A 126 9.39 8.25 5.38
CA ASN A 126 9.36 8.18 6.83
C ASN A 126 8.12 8.90 7.34
N PRO A 127 7.17 8.20 7.98
CA PRO A 127 5.95 8.82 8.51
C PRO A 127 6.18 10.05 9.37
N ALA A 128 7.24 10.07 10.17
CA ALA A 128 7.57 11.21 11.03
C ALA A 128 7.81 12.51 10.26
N ASP A 129 8.19 12.44 8.99
CA ASP A 129 8.46 13.61 8.13
C ASP A 129 7.15 14.22 7.59
N HIS A 130 6.04 13.49 7.67
CA HIS A 130 4.72 13.85 7.13
C HIS A 130 3.65 14.06 8.19
N VAL A 131 3.90 13.70 9.45
CA VAL A 131 3.03 14.08 10.58
C VAL A 131 3.10 15.60 10.72
N GLN A 132 2.15 16.29 10.09
CA GLN A 132 1.87 17.67 10.42
C GLN A 132 1.57 17.72 11.91
N THR A 133 2.46 18.34 12.69
CA THR A 133 2.07 18.87 14.00
C THR A 133 0.82 19.69 13.74
N THR A 134 -0.34 19.17 14.16
CA THR A 134 -1.57 19.95 14.20
C THR A 134 -1.18 21.28 14.83
N PRO A 135 -1.36 22.43 14.14
CA PRO A 135 -1.12 23.70 14.81
C PRO A 135 -2.02 23.64 16.04
N VAL A 136 -1.42 23.69 17.23
CA VAL A 136 -2.16 23.84 18.48
C VAL A 136 -3.03 25.07 18.25
N THR A 137 -4.31 24.86 17.97
CA THR A 137 -5.24 25.96 17.82
C THR A 137 -5.19 26.71 19.15
N GLU A 138 -5.04 28.03 19.10
CA GLU A 138 -4.89 28.89 20.28
C GLU A 138 -6.03 28.73 21.32
N GLU A 139 -7.09 27.98 20.97
CA GLU A 139 -8.19 27.58 21.85
C GLU A 139 -7.77 26.58 22.94
N GLU A 140 -6.85 25.64 22.68
CA GLU A 140 -6.39 24.68 23.72
C GLU A 140 -5.51 25.36 24.79
N ASN A 141 -4.83 26.46 24.44
CA ASN A 141 -4.01 27.22 25.38
C ASN A 141 -4.87 28.07 26.36
N ARG A 142 -6.16 28.29 26.04
CA ARG A 142 -7.09 29.00 26.93
C ARG A 142 -7.71 28.09 28.00
N GLU A 143 -7.88 26.80 27.73
CA GLU A 143 -8.40 25.86 28.73
C GLU A 143 -7.33 25.45 29.75
N GLN A 144 -6.06 25.30 29.33
CA GLN A 144 -4.97 24.99 30.25
C GLN A 144 -4.68 26.14 31.25
N SER A 145 -4.79 27.41 30.82
CA SER A 145 -4.52 28.55 31.73
C SER A 145 -5.65 28.85 32.72
N ASN A 146 -6.87 28.35 32.49
CA ASN A 146 -7.97 28.48 33.45
C ASN A 146 -7.97 27.37 34.51
N LEU A 147 -7.37 26.20 34.23
CA LEU A 147 -7.26 25.13 35.22
C LEU A 147 -6.15 25.40 36.25
N ASP A 148 -5.06 26.06 35.87
CA ASP A 148 -3.96 26.40 36.79
C ASP A 148 -4.28 27.58 37.74
N ASN A 149 -5.26 28.42 37.40
CA ASN A 149 -5.59 29.60 38.21
C ASN A 149 -6.62 29.34 39.33
N THR A 150 -7.19 28.13 39.42
CA THR A 150 -8.16 27.79 40.49
C THR A 150 -7.52 27.12 41.71
N THR A 151 -6.28 26.62 41.60
CA THR A 151 -5.62 25.91 42.72
C THR A 151 -4.80 26.83 43.64
N THR A 152 -4.53 28.08 43.26
CA THR A 152 -3.77 29.05 44.07
C THR A 152 -4.70 30.05 44.77
N SER A 153 -5.68 29.60 45.55
CA SER A 153 -6.51 30.50 46.39
C SER A 153 -7.11 29.81 47.63
N SER A 154 -6.52 28.74 48.14
CA SER A 154 -7.04 28.12 49.37
C SER A 154 -5.99 27.46 50.26
N GLU A 155 -4.89 28.14 50.57
CA GLU A 155 -4.08 27.82 51.77
C GLU A 155 -3.55 29.10 52.44
N SER A 156 -4.38 29.73 53.26
CA SER A 156 -3.90 30.57 54.37
C SER A 156 -4.97 30.63 55.46
N GLN A 157 -4.97 29.63 56.34
CA GLN A 157 -5.28 29.75 57.77
C GLN A 157 -5.14 28.39 58.45
N ALA A 158 -4.07 28.21 59.23
CA ALA A 158 -4.10 27.64 60.59
C ALA A 158 -2.67 27.31 61.05
N GLY A 159 -2.22 27.93 62.14
CA GLY A 159 -0.95 27.60 62.78
C GLY A 159 -0.61 28.51 63.95
N ALA A 160 -1.31 28.31 65.07
CA ALA A 160 -1.09 28.98 66.35
C ALA A 160 0.30 28.66 66.95
N SER A 161 0.86 29.59 67.76
CA SER A 161 1.58 29.31 69.02
C SER A 161 1.98 30.60 69.75
N THR A 162 1.50 30.76 70.99
CA THR A 162 1.96 31.69 72.06
C THR A 162 3.32 31.20 72.62
N PRO A 163 4.11 31.99 73.38
CA PRO A 163 3.79 32.57 74.70
C PRO A 163 3.89 34.10 74.79
#